data_AF-A0A9P6YUK1-F1
#
_entry.id   AF-A0A9P6YUK1-F1
#
_cell.length_a   1.000
_cell.length_b   1.000
_cell.length_c   1.000
_cell.angle_alpha   90.00
_cell.angle_beta   90.00
_cell.angle_gamma   90.00
#
_symmetry.space_group_name_H-M   'P 1'
#
loop_
_entity.id
_entity.type
_entity.pdbx_description
1 polymer ?
#
loop_
_entity_poly.entity_id
_entity_poly.type
_entity_poly.pdbx_seq_one_letter_code
_entity_poly.pdbx_strand_id
1 'polypeptide(L)'
;MDKQSKQDLENRQLIVGALCGTLPDYPLQNTFYGLPLCLSPEEVDLLLSLNVATVKNTKSAPNVPKRNDVFRYFWSLKYHITSGYKFGGDYLLYPGDPMCFHSQFIVSVKTEEEAISPKEIVLMGRLATNVKKMFLLAGPSQDGTKNEMMTYSVEWAGF
;
A
#
# COMPACT_ATOMS: atom_id res chain seq x y z
N MET A 1 -6.02 -16.97 12.72
CA MET A 1 -6.87 -15.77 12.70
C MET A 1 -8.27 -16.22 12.31
N ASP A 2 -9.25 -15.99 13.19
CA ASP A 2 -10.64 -16.40 12.98
C ASP A 2 -11.30 -15.61 11.83
N LYS A 3 -12.37 -16.14 11.22
CA LYS A 3 -13.06 -15.51 10.08
C LYS A 3 -13.68 -14.16 10.46
N GLN A 4 -14.24 -14.05 11.67
CA GLN A 4 -14.84 -12.80 12.17
C GLN A 4 -13.78 -11.68 12.31
N SER A 5 -12.61 -12.02 12.84
CA SER A 5 -11.51 -11.06 13.01
C SER A 5 -10.96 -10.51 11.69
N LYS A 6 -11.07 -11.27 10.58
CA LYS A 6 -10.64 -10.82 9.24
C LYS A 6 -11.56 -9.73 8.72
N GLN A 7 -12.86 -10.00 8.74
CA GLN A 7 -13.87 -9.05 8.28
C GLN A 7 -13.85 -7.75 9.12
N ASP A 8 -13.53 -7.87 10.42
CA ASP A 8 -13.40 -6.72 11.30
C ASP A 8 -12.16 -5.85 10.98
N LEU A 9 -11.04 -6.44 10.54
CA LEU A 9 -9.85 -5.70 10.10
C LEU A 9 -10.12 -4.96 8.77
N GLU A 10 -10.73 -5.64 7.80
CA GLU A 10 -11.08 -5.05 6.50
C GLU A 10 -12.10 -3.91 6.67
N ASN A 11 -13.17 -4.13 7.43
CA ASN A 11 -14.27 -3.17 7.55
C ASN A 11 -13.97 -1.97 8.47
N ARG A 12 -13.05 -2.10 9.44
CA ARG A 12 -12.79 -1.04 10.45
C ARG A 12 -11.47 -0.32 10.26
N GLN A 13 -10.50 -0.92 9.57
CA GLN A 13 -9.13 -0.42 9.57
C GLN A 13 -8.53 -0.20 8.18
N LEU A 14 -9.29 -0.34 7.09
CA LEU A 14 -8.83 -0.14 5.70
C LEU A 14 -7.57 -0.97 5.35
N ILE A 15 -7.36 -2.07 6.08
CA ILE A 15 -6.30 -3.04 5.81
C ILE A 15 -6.85 -4.01 4.77
N VAL A 16 -6.16 -4.13 3.63
CA VAL A 16 -6.62 -4.97 2.53
C VAL A 16 -5.99 -6.35 2.63
N GLY A 17 -4.66 -6.40 2.83
CA GLY A 17 -3.88 -7.62 2.75
C GLY A 17 -4.06 -8.38 1.42
N ALA A 18 -3.56 -9.60 1.39
CA ALA A 18 -3.76 -10.54 0.30
C ALA A 18 -4.03 -11.94 0.85
N LEU A 19 -5.08 -12.59 0.37
CA LEU A 19 -5.35 -13.98 0.76
C LEU A 19 -4.31 -14.90 0.10
N CYS A 20 -3.54 -15.61 0.94
CA CYS A 20 -2.64 -16.66 0.49
C CYS A 20 -3.36 -18.01 0.55
N GLY A 21 -2.92 -18.95 -0.29
CA GLY A 21 -3.46 -20.31 -0.35
C GLY A 21 -3.28 -21.10 0.95
N THR A 22 -3.56 -22.41 0.89
CA THR A 22 -3.34 -23.33 2.02
C THR A 22 -1.86 -23.37 2.41
N LEU A 23 -1.58 -23.31 3.71
CA LEU A 23 -0.25 -23.64 4.21
C LEU A 23 0.05 -25.13 3.91
N PRO A 24 1.26 -25.49 3.44
CA PRO A 24 1.64 -26.88 3.16
C PRO A 24 1.37 -27.84 4.33
N ASP A 25 1.55 -27.35 5.56
CA ASP A 25 1.38 -28.15 6.79
C ASP A 25 -0.10 -28.34 7.19
N TYR A 26 -1.03 -27.59 6.58
CA TYR A 26 -2.45 -27.61 6.94
C TYR A 26 -3.36 -27.64 5.70
N PRO A 27 -3.47 -28.79 4.99
CA PRO A 27 -4.23 -28.90 3.75
C PRO A 27 -5.74 -28.64 3.91
N LEU A 28 -6.30 -28.85 5.11
CA LEU A 28 -7.72 -28.59 5.41
C LEU A 28 -8.00 -27.18 5.95
N GLN A 29 -7.00 -26.29 5.96
CA GLN A 29 -7.11 -24.95 6.53
C GLN A 29 -8.24 -24.13 5.89
N ASN A 30 -8.45 -24.25 4.59
CA ASN A 30 -9.48 -23.49 3.88
C ASN A 30 -10.90 -23.81 4.36
N THR A 31 -11.14 -25.08 4.73
CA THR A 31 -12.45 -25.56 5.19
C THR A 31 -12.75 -25.04 6.59
N PHE A 32 -11.78 -25.13 7.51
CA PHE A 32 -12.01 -24.83 8.93
C PHE A 32 -11.69 -23.37 9.32
N TYR A 33 -10.62 -22.78 8.76
CA TYR A 33 -10.07 -21.49 9.21
C TYR A 33 -10.08 -20.41 8.12
N GLY A 34 -10.48 -20.76 6.90
CA GLY A 34 -10.40 -19.91 5.72
C GLY A 34 -8.96 -19.60 5.31
N LEU A 35 -8.81 -18.85 4.22
CA LEU A 35 -7.50 -18.51 3.67
C LEU A 35 -6.70 -17.61 4.61
N PRO A 36 -5.41 -17.89 4.87
CA PRO A 36 -4.55 -16.98 5.61
C PRO A 36 -4.43 -15.61 4.90
N LEU A 37 -4.42 -14.54 5.69
CA LEU A 37 -4.22 -13.18 5.20
C LEU A 37 -2.73 -12.85 5.32
N CYS A 38 -2.10 -12.52 4.19
CA CYS A 38 -0.75 -12.01 4.12
C CYS A 38 -0.81 -10.48 4.10
N LEU A 39 -0.06 -9.84 4.99
CA LEU A 39 -0.03 -8.40 5.16
C LEU A 39 1.29 -7.85 4.61
N SER A 40 1.25 -6.64 4.06
CA SER A 40 2.47 -5.93 3.72
C SER A 40 3.23 -5.50 5.00
N PRO A 41 4.55 -5.28 4.92
CA PRO A 41 5.32 -4.69 6.02
C PRO A 41 4.69 -3.43 6.61
N GLU A 42 4.16 -2.57 5.76
CA GLU A 42 3.54 -1.31 6.15
C GLU A 42 2.21 -1.52 6.88
N GLU A 43 1.38 -2.47 6.44
CA GLU A 43 0.16 -2.87 7.14
C GLU A 43 0.48 -3.45 8.53
N VAL A 44 1.52 -4.27 8.64
CA VAL A 44 1.98 -4.82 9.92
C VAL A 44 2.44 -3.71 10.86
N ASP A 45 3.25 -2.76 10.37
CA ASP A 45 3.73 -1.62 11.17
C ASP A 45 2.57 -0.73 11.64
N LEU A 46 1.56 -0.51 10.79
CA LEU A 46 0.36 0.21 11.16
C LEU A 46 -0.42 -0.52 12.26
N LEU A 47 -0.68 -1.82 12.10
CA LEU A 47 -1.41 -2.61 13.09
C LEU A 47 -0.70 -2.70 14.44
N LEU A 48 0.63 -2.75 14.44
CA LEU A 48 1.45 -2.64 15.64
C LEU A 48 1.28 -1.28 16.30
N SER A 49 1.35 -0.19 15.52
CA SER A 49 1.17 1.17 16.05
C SER A 49 -0.22 1.43 16.64
N LEU A 50 -1.24 0.75 16.12
CA LEU A 50 -2.62 0.79 16.64
C LEU A 50 -2.86 -0.14 17.84
N ASN A 51 -1.87 -0.93 18.27
CA ASN A 51 -1.99 -1.97 19.30
C ASN A 51 -3.09 -3.01 19.01
N VAL A 52 -3.36 -3.29 17.74
CA VAL A 52 -4.40 -4.24 17.30
C VAL A 52 -3.81 -5.64 17.06
N ALA A 53 -2.54 -5.70 16.68
CA ALA A 53 -1.83 -6.94 16.40
C ALA A 53 -0.59 -7.10 17.28
N THR A 54 -0.16 -8.34 17.47
CA THR A 54 1.11 -8.68 18.12
C THR A 54 1.89 -9.63 17.22
N VAL A 55 3.15 -9.30 16.96
CA VAL A 55 4.04 -10.15 16.17
C VAL A 55 4.68 -11.19 17.08
N LYS A 56 4.52 -12.48 16.75
CA LYS A 56 5.05 -13.60 17.55
C LYS A 56 6.44 -14.09 17.10
N ASN A 57 6.88 -13.76 15.88
CA ASN A 57 8.16 -14.22 15.33
C ASN A 57 8.86 -13.07 14.59
N THR A 58 9.96 -12.58 15.14
CA THR A 58 10.67 -11.36 14.70
C THR A 58 12.09 -11.65 14.21
N LYS A 59 12.29 -12.71 13.42
CA LYS A 59 13.64 -12.96 12.86
C LYS A 59 14.05 -11.92 11.79
N SER A 60 13.10 -11.19 11.23
CA SER A 60 13.33 -10.11 10.27
C SER A 60 12.09 -9.24 10.16
N ALA A 61 11.98 -8.19 10.98
CA ALA A 61 11.02 -7.13 10.68
C ALA A 61 11.65 -6.24 9.60
N PRO A 62 11.11 -6.19 8.36
CA PRO A 62 11.62 -5.25 7.38
C PRO A 62 11.23 -3.83 7.81
N ASN A 63 12.18 -3.12 8.40
CA ASN A 63 12.01 -1.71 8.75
C ASN A 63 12.34 -0.88 7.50
N VAL A 64 11.30 -0.41 6.79
CA VAL A 64 11.46 0.56 5.69
C VAL A 64 10.69 1.84 6.06
N PRO A 65 11.29 2.73 6.88
CA PRO A 65 10.59 3.89 7.47
C PRO A 65 9.89 4.77 6.42
N LYS A 66 10.59 5.05 5.30
CA LYS A 66 10.09 5.90 4.21
C LYS A 66 8.73 5.46 3.66
N ARG A 67 8.58 4.14 3.46
CA ARG A 67 7.36 3.52 2.92
C ARG A 67 6.21 3.58 3.93
N ASN A 68 6.53 3.36 5.21
CA ASN A 68 5.54 3.39 6.29
C ASN A 68 4.89 4.77 6.43
N ASP A 69 5.66 5.84 6.30
CA ASP A 69 5.15 7.21 6.42
C ASP A 69 4.18 7.57 5.28
N VAL A 70 4.56 7.23 4.04
CA VAL A 70 3.68 7.42 2.87
C VAL A 70 2.41 6.56 2.98
N PHE A 71 2.55 5.30 3.41
CA PHE A 71 1.41 4.42 3.63
C PHE A 71 0.44 5.00 4.67
N ARG A 72 0.96 5.43 5.83
CA ARG A 72 0.18 6.07 6.90
C ARG A 72 -0.52 7.34 6.42
N TYR A 73 0.16 8.15 5.61
CA TYR A 73 -0.42 9.36 5.05
C TYR A 73 -1.67 9.05 4.21
N PHE A 74 -1.56 8.19 3.20
CA PHE A 74 -2.72 7.86 2.35
C PHE A 74 -3.80 7.08 3.10
N TRP A 75 -3.41 6.25 4.07
CA TRP A 75 -4.35 5.57 4.96
C TRP A 75 -5.15 6.57 5.80
N SER A 76 -4.50 7.61 6.33
CA SER A 76 -5.17 8.68 7.08
C SER A 76 -6.19 9.44 6.24
N LEU A 77 -5.92 9.57 4.92
CA LEU A 77 -6.82 10.12 3.91
C LEU A 77 -7.93 9.14 3.47
N LYS A 78 -8.06 7.99 4.13
CA LYS A 78 -9.10 6.97 3.89
C LYS A 78 -9.01 6.23 2.55
N TYR A 79 -7.84 6.20 1.92
CA TYR A 79 -7.61 5.31 0.78
C TYR A 79 -7.41 3.87 1.23
N HIS A 80 -7.95 2.93 0.46
CA HIS A 80 -7.49 1.54 0.52
C HIS A 80 -6.23 1.43 -0.32
N ILE A 81 -5.22 0.75 0.22
CA ILE A 81 -3.88 0.70 -0.36
C ILE A 81 -3.54 -0.75 -0.68
N THR A 82 -3.11 -1.01 -1.91
CA THR A 82 -2.56 -2.32 -2.30
C THR A 82 -1.22 -2.16 -3.01
N SER A 83 -0.55 -3.28 -3.32
CA SER A 83 0.73 -3.23 -4.02
C SER A 83 0.59 -2.65 -5.45
N GLY A 84 1.44 -1.68 -5.77
CA GLY A 84 1.58 -1.06 -7.09
C GLY A 84 2.45 -1.82 -8.07
N TYR A 85 3.07 -2.92 -7.66
CA TYR A 85 4.17 -3.56 -8.41
C TYR A 85 3.79 -3.91 -9.86
N LYS A 86 2.55 -4.37 -10.10
CA LYS A 86 2.04 -4.71 -11.44
C LYS A 86 1.89 -3.51 -12.39
N PHE A 87 1.87 -2.30 -11.84
CA PHE A 87 1.66 -1.04 -12.57
C PHE A 87 2.91 -0.13 -12.54
N GLY A 88 4.04 -0.66 -12.05
CA GLY A 88 5.31 0.07 -11.97
C GLY A 88 5.36 1.14 -10.89
N GLY A 89 4.52 1.02 -9.86
CA GLY A 89 4.60 1.84 -8.64
C GLY A 89 4.78 0.98 -7.38
N ASP A 90 4.86 1.66 -6.25
CA ASP A 90 4.92 1.04 -4.93
C ASP A 90 3.52 0.71 -4.42
N TYR A 91 2.56 1.61 -4.62
CA TYR A 91 1.17 1.45 -4.18
C TYR A 91 0.14 1.73 -5.27
N LEU A 92 -1.04 1.15 -5.08
CA LEU A 92 -2.28 1.58 -5.72
C LEU A 92 -3.20 2.15 -4.67
N LEU A 93 -3.84 3.28 -4.99
CA LEU A 93 -4.82 3.90 -4.10
C LEU A 93 -6.22 3.74 -4.68
N TYR A 94 -7.13 3.29 -3.83
CA TYR A 94 -8.53 3.08 -4.15
C TYR A 94 -9.41 3.96 -3.25
N PRO A 95 -10.41 4.65 -3.80
CA PRO A 95 -11.32 5.49 -3.03
C PRO A 95 -12.29 4.68 -2.14
N GLY A 96 -12.33 3.36 -2.33
CA GLY A 96 -13.16 2.41 -1.59
C GLY A 96 -12.56 1.01 -1.72
N ASP A 97 -13.32 0.00 -1.29
CA ASP A 97 -12.86 -1.39 -1.27
C ASP A 97 -12.30 -1.83 -2.66
N PRO A 98 -11.05 -2.31 -2.74
CA PRO A 98 -10.45 -2.79 -4.00
C PRO A 98 -11.23 -3.89 -4.73
N MET A 99 -12.15 -4.59 -4.06
CA MET A 99 -13.05 -5.57 -4.68
C MET A 99 -14.17 -4.91 -5.49
N CYS A 100 -14.56 -3.68 -5.13
CA CYS A 100 -15.68 -2.95 -5.73
C CYS A 100 -15.24 -1.73 -6.54
N PHE A 101 -14.04 -1.21 -6.29
CA PHE A 101 -13.51 0.01 -6.89
C PHE A 101 -12.27 -0.26 -7.72
N HIS A 102 -12.06 0.57 -8.75
CA HIS A 102 -10.78 0.61 -9.47
C HIS A 102 -9.85 1.61 -8.80
N SER A 103 -8.56 1.27 -8.75
CA SER A 103 -7.53 2.20 -8.26
C SER A 103 -7.48 3.43 -9.17
N GLN A 104 -7.43 4.61 -8.55
CA GLN A 104 -7.33 5.90 -9.24
C GLN A 104 -5.87 6.33 -9.44
N PHE A 105 -5.01 6.00 -8.49
CA PHE A 105 -3.63 6.45 -8.44
C PHE A 105 -2.64 5.28 -8.44
N ILE A 106 -1.52 5.45 -9.14
CA ILE A 106 -0.31 4.66 -8.97
C ILE A 106 0.67 5.54 -8.20
N VAL A 107 1.18 5.09 -7.06
CA VAL A 107 2.10 5.88 -6.24
C VAL A 107 3.50 5.29 -6.35
N SER A 108 4.52 6.12 -6.55
CA SER A 108 5.91 5.78 -6.30
C SER A 108 6.44 6.61 -5.12
N VAL A 109 7.06 5.91 -4.17
CA VAL A 109 7.68 6.51 -2.99
C VAL A 109 9.05 7.01 -3.38
N LYS A 110 9.29 8.31 -3.18
CA LYS A 110 10.57 8.97 -3.42
C LYS A 110 10.90 9.89 -2.25
N THR A 111 12.18 10.15 -2.00
CA THR A 111 12.57 11.26 -1.11
C THR A 111 13.05 12.45 -1.91
N GLU A 112 13.03 13.63 -1.31
CA GLU A 112 13.43 14.87 -2.01
C GLU A 112 14.88 14.84 -2.51
N GLU A 113 15.77 14.06 -1.88
CA GLU A 113 17.17 13.91 -2.31
C GLU A 113 17.31 12.98 -3.52
N GLU A 114 16.27 12.19 -3.83
CA GLU A 114 16.29 11.26 -4.96
C GLU A 114 16.00 12.03 -6.25
N ALA A 115 17.07 12.28 -7.03
CA ALA A 115 16.95 12.89 -8.33
C ALA A 115 16.04 12.06 -9.25
N ILE A 116 15.05 12.72 -9.86
CA ILE A 116 14.14 12.12 -10.84
C ILE A 116 14.66 12.44 -12.23
N SER A 117 15.00 11.41 -12.99
CA SER A 117 15.42 11.58 -14.37
C SER A 117 14.23 11.89 -15.29
N PRO A 118 14.42 12.66 -16.38
CA PRO A 118 13.34 12.88 -17.36
C PRO A 118 12.77 11.59 -17.95
N LYS A 119 13.58 10.52 -18.04
CA LYS A 119 13.14 9.20 -18.50
C LYS A 119 12.14 8.56 -17.54
N GLU A 120 12.32 8.72 -16.22
CA GLU A 120 11.37 8.23 -15.23
C GLU A 120 10.02 8.95 -15.37
N ILE A 121 10.01 10.27 -15.58
CA ILE A 121 8.77 11.03 -15.79
C ILE A 121 8.01 10.52 -17.03
N VAL A 122 8.72 10.30 -18.14
CA VAL A 122 8.12 9.74 -19.36
C VAL A 122 7.59 8.31 -19.11
N LEU A 123 8.33 7.49 -18.36
CA LEU A 123 7.90 6.14 -17.98
C LEU A 123 6.63 6.17 -17.13
N MET A 124 6.56 7.03 -16.11
CA MET A 124 5.41 7.23 -15.25
C MET A 124 4.16 7.59 -16.08
N GLY A 125 4.28 8.60 -16.94
CA GLY A 125 3.20 9.01 -17.85
C GLY A 125 2.72 7.89 -18.78
N ARG A 126 3.64 7.11 -19.36
CA ARG A 126 3.30 5.97 -20.23
C ARG A 126 2.56 4.86 -19.47
N LEU A 127 3.02 4.53 -18.27
CA LEU A 127 2.40 3.48 -17.43
C LEU A 127 0.98 3.88 -17.01
N ALA A 128 0.83 5.09 -16.48
CA ALA A 128 -0.44 5.62 -15.98
C ALA A 128 -1.50 5.76 -17.09
N THR A 129 -1.12 6.32 -18.25
CA THR A 129 -2.05 6.60 -19.35
C THR A 129 -2.71 5.33 -19.89
N ASN A 130 -1.95 4.26 -20.08
CA ASN A 130 -2.46 2.99 -20.61
C ASN A 130 -3.54 2.34 -19.74
N VAL A 131 -3.48 2.56 -18.43
CA VAL A 131 -4.41 1.97 -17.45
C VAL A 131 -5.40 2.99 -16.87
N LYS A 132 -5.45 4.19 -17.47
CA LYS A 132 -6.31 5.32 -17.09
C LYS A 132 -6.22 5.66 -15.59
N LYS A 133 -5.00 5.86 -15.09
CA LYS A 133 -4.70 6.25 -13.71
C LYS A 133 -3.82 7.50 -13.71
N MET A 134 -3.84 8.25 -12.62
CA MET A 134 -2.85 9.32 -12.39
C MET A 134 -1.63 8.74 -11.68
N PHE A 135 -0.43 9.10 -12.12
CA PHE A 135 0.80 8.67 -11.45
C PHE A 135 1.18 9.72 -10.40
N LEU A 136 1.43 9.28 -9.17
CA LEU A 136 1.81 10.12 -8.04
C LEU A 136 3.23 9.80 -7.60
N LEU A 137 3.98 10.84 -7.31
CA LEU A 137 5.20 10.81 -6.53
C LEU A 137 4.85 11.24 -5.11
N ALA A 138 5.27 10.48 -4.11
CA ALA A 138 4.99 10.80 -2.71
C ALA A 138 6.22 10.57 -1.83
N GLY A 139 6.47 11.47 -0.89
CA GLY A 139 7.63 11.41 -0.01
C GLY A 139 7.52 12.34 1.20
N PRO A 140 8.16 12.01 2.33
CA PRO A 140 8.20 12.92 3.48
C PRO A 140 8.86 14.25 3.07
N SER A 141 8.26 15.37 3.50
CA SER A 141 8.83 16.70 3.34
C SER A 141 10.06 16.88 4.25
N GLN A 142 11.11 17.55 3.75
CA GLN A 142 12.26 17.91 4.58
C GLN A 142 12.08 19.24 5.32
N ASP A 143 11.11 20.06 4.93
CA ASP A 143 10.79 21.28 5.66
C ASP A 143 10.34 20.89 7.07
N GLY A 144 10.98 21.45 8.11
CA GLY A 144 10.98 20.96 9.50
C GLY A 144 9.63 20.86 10.24
N THR A 145 8.51 20.95 9.53
CA THR A 145 7.17 20.56 9.95
C THR A 145 7.04 19.03 9.97
N LYS A 146 7.26 18.43 11.16
CA LYS A 146 6.97 17.01 11.40
C LYS A 146 5.57 16.65 10.85
N ASN A 147 5.52 15.71 9.91
CA ASN A 147 4.34 15.14 9.22
C ASN A 147 3.88 15.77 7.89
N GLU A 148 4.60 16.72 7.28
CA GLU A 148 4.24 17.10 5.90
C GLU A 148 4.67 16.03 4.87
N MET A 149 3.78 15.74 3.93
CA MET A 149 3.99 14.79 2.84
C MET A 149 3.96 15.58 1.53
N MET A 150 5.02 15.49 0.74
CA MET A 150 5.07 16.07 -0.59
C MET A 150 4.45 15.11 -1.58
N THR A 151 3.50 15.59 -2.39
CA THR A 151 2.86 14.80 -3.44
C THR A 151 2.84 15.56 -4.75
N TYR A 152 3.35 14.94 -5.82
CA TYR A 152 3.31 15.48 -7.18
C TYR A 152 2.56 14.51 -8.10
N SER A 153 1.69 15.03 -8.96
CA SER A 153 1.04 14.23 -10.00
C SER A 153 1.75 14.38 -11.35
N VAL A 154 1.79 13.29 -12.10
CA VAL A 154 2.27 13.25 -13.48
C VAL A 154 1.14 12.77 -14.38
N GLU A 155 0.78 13.60 -15.34
CA GLU A 155 -0.25 13.31 -16.34
C GLU A 155 0.28 13.63 -17.73
N TRP A 156 -0.10 12.79 -18.71
CA TRP A 156 0.24 13.06 -20.09
C TRP A 156 -0.70 14.14 -20.65
N ALA A 157 -0.16 15.34 -20.84
CA ALA A 157 -0.88 16.45 -21.47
C ALA A 157 -0.72 16.35 -23.00
N GLY A 158 -1.61 15.60 -23.65
CA GLY A 158 -1.62 15.50 -25.12
C GLY A 158 -2.83 14.75 -25.64
N PHE A 159 -3.66 15.44 -26.43
CA PHE A 159 -4.72 14.90 -27.28
C PHE A 159 -4.26 14.97 -28.74
#